data_AF-A0A352RJC2-F1
#
_entry.id   AF-A0A352RJC2-F1
#
_cell.length_a   1.000
_cell.length_b   1.000
_cell.length_c   1.000
_cell.angle_alpha   90.00
_cell.angle_beta   90.00
_cell.angle_gamma   90.00
#
_symmetry.space_group_name_H-M   'P 1'
#
loop_
_entity.id
_entity.type
_entity.pdbx_description
1 polymer ?
#
loop_
_entity_poly.entity_id
_entity_poly.type
_entity_poly.pdbx_seq_one_letter_code
_entity_poly.pdbx_strand_id
1 'polypeptide(L)'
;AGFHFLIPFVDRVAFTQDLKEHTMDVPPQTCFTKDEIQVEVDGVIYLQVIDSQKASYGITDFQYASIQLAQTTTRAIIGTLDLDRTFEEREAIS
;
A
#
# COMPACT_ATOMS: atom_id res chain seq x y z
N ALA A 1 -24.23 -10.94 -31.21
CA ALA A 1 -25.12 -10.25 -30.25
C ALA A 1 -25.71 -11.30 -29.32
N GLY A 2 -25.21 -11.41 -28.10
CA GLY A 2 -25.62 -12.42 -27.11
C GLY A 2 -26.49 -11.77 -26.04
N PHE A 3 -27.72 -12.26 -25.91
CA PHE A 3 -28.71 -11.77 -24.94
C PHE A 3 -28.26 -12.16 -23.51
N HIS A 4 -27.77 -11.21 -22.72
CA HIS A 4 -27.49 -11.42 -21.29
C HIS A 4 -28.73 -11.07 -20.48
N PHE A 5 -29.52 -12.09 -20.13
CA PHE A 5 -30.67 -11.95 -19.23
C PHE A 5 -30.15 -11.96 -17.79
N LEU A 6 -29.96 -10.78 -17.20
CA LEU A 6 -29.69 -10.63 -15.76
C LEU A 6 -31.03 -10.76 -15.02
N ILE A 7 -31.23 -11.85 -14.27
CA ILE A 7 -32.43 -12.05 -13.44
C ILE A 7 -32.26 -11.20 -12.17
N PRO A 8 -33.06 -10.13 -11.97
CA PRO A 8 -32.83 -9.13 -10.93
C PRO A 8 -33.02 -9.65 -9.49
N PHE A 9 -33.56 -10.87 -9.32
CA PHE A 9 -33.78 -11.50 -8.01
C PHE A 9 -32.66 -12.45 -7.57
N VAL A 10 -31.76 -12.87 -8.47
CA VAL A 10 -30.71 -13.87 -8.16
C VAL A 10 -29.32 -13.26 -8.35
N ASP A 11 -29.11 -12.47 -9.40
CA ASP A 11 -27.81 -11.82 -9.66
C ASP A 11 -27.81 -10.38 -9.14
N ARG A 12 -27.38 -10.19 -7.89
CA ARG A 12 -26.78 -8.91 -7.50
C ARG A 12 -25.41 -8.82 -8.14
N VAL A 13 -25.14 -7.71 -8.82
CA VAL A 13 -23.77 -7.33 -9.18
C VAL A 13 -22.97 -7.30 -7.88
N ALA A 14 -22.15 -8.33 -7.66
CA ALA A 14 -21.52 -8.55 -6.37
C ALA A 14 -20.39 -7.54 -6.11
N PHE A 15 -19.70 -7.09 -7.15
CA PHE A 15 -18.56 -6.18 -7.05
C PHE A 15 -18.45 -5.32 -8.31
N THR A 16 -18.60 -4.00 -8.15
CA THR A 16 -18.20 -3.02 -9.16
C THR A 16 -16.80 -2.54 -8.79
N GLN A 17 -15.77 -3.08 -9.44
CA GLN A 17 -14.41 -2.63 -9.25
C GLN A 17 -14.13 -1.47 -10.21
N ASP A 18 -13.75 -0.30 -9.69
CA ASP A 18 -13.23 0.77 -10.51
C ASP A 18 -11.78 0.42 -10.91
N LEU A 19 -11.45 0.63 -12.19
CA LEU A 19 -10.15 0.34 -12.78
C LEU A 19 -9.21 1.56 -12.72
N LYS A 20 -9.72 2.68 -12.21
CA LYS A 20 -8.93 3.89 -11.98
C LYS A 20 -7.93 3.69 -10.86
N GLU A 21 -6.92 4.56 -10.85
CA GLU A 21 -5.99 4.65 -9.74
C GLU A 21 -6.71 5.13 -8.49
N HIS A 22 -6.47 4.43 -7.39
CA HIS A 22 -6.95 4.79 -6.07
C HIS A 22 -5.74 5.08 -5.18
N THR A 23 -5.78 6.25 -4.54
CA THR A 23 -4.81 6.62 -3.51
C THR A 23 -5.27 6.12 -2.16
N MET A 24 -4.36 5.52 -1.41
CA MET A 24 -4.61 5.11 -0.03
C MET A 24 -3.49 5.62 0.87
N ASP A 25 -3.89 6.27 1.96
CA ASP A 25 -2.95 6.79 2.95
C ASP A 25 -2.53 5.67 3.90
N VAL A 26 -1.22 5.57 4.14
CA VAL A 26 -0.66 4.69 5.16
C VAL A 26 -0.65 5.45 6.48
N PRO A 27 -1.24 4.92 7.56
CA PRO A 27 -1.23 5.61 8.83
C PRO A 27 0.21 5.77 9.34
N PRO A 28 0.53 6.91 10.00
CA PRO A 28 1.87 7.16 10.51
C PRO A 28 2.36 6.04 11.42
N GLN A 29 3.63 5.66 11.27
CA GLN A 29 4.26 4.64 12.10
C GLN A 29 5.53 5.17 12.75
N THR A 30 5.58 5.05 14.06
CA THR A 30 6.79 5.28 14.84
C THR A 30 7.69 4.05 14.76
N CYS A 31 8.88 4.21 14.19
CA CYS A 31 9.87 3.14 14.04
C CYS A 31 11.22 3.58 14.60
N PHE A 32 12.01 2.61 15.05
CA PHE A 32 13.41 2.82 15.44
C PHE A 32 14.31 2.51 14.25
N THR A 33 15.25 3.42 14.00
CA THR A 33 16.34 3.20 13.04
C THR A 33 17.43 2.35 13.65
N LYS A 34 18.44 1.97 12.85
CA LYS A 34 19.56 1.15 13.31
C LYS A 34 20.42 1.85 14.37
N ASP A 35 20.41 3.18 14.39
CA ASP A 35 21.09 4.03 15.37
C ASP A 35 20.23 4.33 16.62
N GLU A 36 19.15 3.56 16.85
CA GLU A 36 18.23 3.72 17.99
C GLU A 36 17.48 5.09 18.03
N ILE A 37 17.52 5.85 16.94
CA ILE A 37 16.77 7.10 16.80
C ILE A 37 15.31 6.78 16.44
N GLN A 38 14.39 7.41 17.16
CA GLN A 38 12.95 7.34 16.92
C GLN A 38 12.57 8.25 15.75
N VAL A 39 11.93 7.70 14.73
CA VAL A 39 11.44 8.42 13.55
C VAL A 39 9.97 8.09 13.31
N GLU A 40 9.19 9.09 12.93
CA GLU A 40 7.82 8.92 12.45
C GLU A 40 7.80 8.99 10.93
N VAL A 41 7.21 7.98 10.29
CA VAL A 41 7.12 7.90 8.83
C VAL A 41 5.67 7.69 8.41
N ASP A 42 5.22 8.53 7.48
CA ASP A 42 3.95 8.45 6.78
C ASP A 42 4.18 8.24 5.26
N GLY A 43 3.10 7.94 4.54
CA GLY A 43 3.20 7.74 3.09
C GLY A 43 1.86 7.49 2.41
N VAL A 44 1.86 7.60 1.08
CA VAL A 44 0.69 7.39 0.22
C VAL A 44 1.01 6.29 -0.79
N ILE A 45 0.08 5.35 -0.98
CA ILE A 45 0.19 4.28 -1.97
C ILE A 45 -0.80 4.56 -3.10
N TYR A 46 -0.34 4.40 -4.34
CA TYR A 46 -1.17 4.43 -5.54
C TYR A 46 -1.42 3.00 -6.00
N LEU A 47 -2.68 2.58 -6.05
CA LEU A 47 -3.09 1.24 -6.46
C LEU A 47 -3.94 1.32 -7.73
N GLN A 48 -3.64 0.47 -8.71
CA GLN A 48 -4.47 0.30 -9.90
C GLN A 48 -4.83 -1.18 -10.05
N VAL A 49 -6.12 -1.46 -10.25
CA VAL A 49 -6.59 -2.82 -10.51
C VAL A 49 -6.37 -3.15 -11.99
N ILE A 50 -5.52 -4.14 -12.27
CA ILE A 50 -5.25 -4.63 -13.64
C ILE A 50 -6.30 -5.65 -14.08
N ASP A 51 -6.72 -6.54 -13.17
CA ASP A 51 -7.66 -7.63 -13.43
C ASP A 51 -8.75 -7.62 -12.36
N SER A 52 -9.95 -7.14 -12.73
CA SER A 52 -11.07 -7.00 -11.80
C SER A 52 -11.59 -8.34 -11.30
N GLN A 53 -11.55 -9.39 -12.12
CA GLN A 53 -12.02 -10.72 -11.71
C GLN A 53 -11.13 -11.29 -10.61
N LYS A 54 -9.81 -11.20 -10.75
CA LYS A 54 -8.87 -11.64 -9.71
C LYS A 54 -8.90 -10.74 -8.48
N ALA A 55 -9.11 -9.44 -8.65
CA ALA A 55 -9.17 -8.52 -7.52
C ALA A 55 -10.44 -8.71 -6.67
N SER A 56 -11.59 -9.06 -7.27
CA SER A 56 -12.83 -9.31 -6.52
C SER A 56 -12.91 -10.72 -5.90
N TYR A 57 -12.29 -11.74 -6.53
CA TYR A 57 -12.41 -13.14 -6.08
C TYR A 57 -11.12 -13.75 -5.51
N GLY A 58 -9.96 -13.16 -5.80
CA GLY A 58 -8.65 -13.69 -5.39
C GLY A 58 -8.17 -13.21 -4.02
N ILE A 59 -8.77 -12.14 -3.47
CA ILE A 59 -8.41 -11.60 -2.17
C ILE A 59 -9.66 -10.99 -1.51
N THR A 60 -9.81 -11.15 -0.20
CA THR A 60 -10.98 -10.64 0.56
C THR A 60 -11.00 -9.11 0.61
N ASP A 61 -9.85 -8.49 0.85
CA ASP A 61 -9.67 -7.04 0.86
C ASP A 61 -8.24 -6.68 0.42
N PHE A 62 -8.08 -6.28 -0.84
CA PHE A 62 -6.77 -5.94 -1.39
C PHE A 62 -6.26 -4.60 -0.86
N GLN A 63 -7.15 -3.70 -0.45
CA GLN A 63 -6.80 -2.40 0.10
C GLN A 63 -6.13 -2.57 1.45
N TYR A 64 -6.77 -3.33 2.35
CA TYR A 64 -6.22 -3.64 3.66
C TYR A 64 -4.92 -4.45 3.61
N ALA A 65 -4.83 -5.43 2.71
CA ALA A 65 -3.61 -6.21 2.50
C ALA A 65 -2.45 -5.34 2.00
N SER A 66 -2.72 -4.42 1.06
CA SER A 66 -1.71 -3.51 0.52
C SER A 66 -1.17 -2.56 1.59
N ILE A 67 -2.05 -2.01 2.44
CA ILE A 67 -1.65 -1.14 3.56
C ILE A 67 -0.75 -1.90 4.53
N GLN A 68 -1.12 -3.10 4.96
CA GLN A 68 -0.29 -3.90 5.87
C GLN A 68 1.07 -4.27 5.28
N LEU A 69 1.11 -4.61 3.99
CA LEU A 69 2.36 -4.92 3.30
C LEU A 69 3.27 -3.70 3.26
N ALA A 70 2.72 -2.53 2.92
CA ALA A 70 3.47 -1.27 2.90
C ALA A 70 4.00 -0.93 4.30
N GLN A 71 3.17 -1.02 5.33
CA GLN A 71 3.60 -0.80 6.72
C GLN A 71 4.76 -1.71 7.13
N THR A 72 4.66 -3.00 6.83
CA THR A 72 5.69 -3.98 7.16
C THR A 72 6.99 -3.69 6.41
N THR A 73 6.87 -3.33 5.13
CA THR A 73 8.02 -3.01 4.27
C THR A 73 8.70 -1.72 4.71
N THR A 74 7.93 -0.67 4.98
CA THR A 74 8.42 0.62 5.50
C THR A 74 9.16 0.41 6.81
N ARG A 75 8.58 -0.33 7.75
CA ARG A 75 9.23 -0.65 9.04
C ARG A 75 10.55 -1.42 8.84
N ALA A 76 10.57 -2.41 7.94
CA ALA A 76 11.77 -3.19 7.66
C ALA A 76 12.89 -2.33 7.06
N ILE A 77 12.55 -1.44 6.13
CA ILE A 77 13.51 -0.52 5.50
C ILE A 77 14.06 0.47 6.53
N ILE A 78 13.19 1.10 7.34
CA ILE A 78 13.62 2.04 8.40
C ILE A 78 14.56 1.37 9.41
N GLY A 79 14.29 0.13 9.79
CA GLY A 79 15.19 -0.61 10.68
C GLY A 79 16.58 -0.89 10.10
N THR A 80 16.76 -0.78 8.77
CA THR A 80 18.06 -0.92 8.10
C THR A 80 18.73 0.42 7.76
N LEU A 81 18.04 1.55 7.93
CA LEU A 81 18.59 2.88 7.70
C LEU A 81 19.48 3.29 8.89
N ASP A 82 20.74 3.65 8.58
CA ASP A 82 21.65 4.36 9.48
C ASP A 82 21.53 5.86 9.16
N LEU A 83 21.02 6.66 10.11
CA LEU A 83 20.81 8.10 9.94
C LEU A 83 22.10 8.91 10.15
N ASP A 84 23.05 8.38 10.92
CA ASP A 84 24.28 9.12 11.27
C ASP A 84 25.22 9.33 10.07
N ARG A 85 25.30 8.36 9.14
CA ARG A 85 26.15 8.49 7.93
C ARG A 85 25.69 9.56 6.94
N THR A 86 24.42 9.95 6.98
CA THR A 86 23.90 11.02 6.10
C THR A 86 24.37 12.40 6.56
N PHE A 87 24.77 12.54 7.83
CA PHE A 87 25.36 13.77 8.36
C PHE A 87 26.88 13.82 8.22
N GLU A 88 27.60 12.70 8.34
CA GLU A 88 29.07 12.65 8.18
C GLU A 88 29.53 13.07 6.76
N GLU A 89 28.78 12.75 5.70
CA GLU A 89 29.13 13.19 4.34
C GLU A 89 28.93 14.69 4.09
N ARG A 90 28.17 15.40 4.94
CA ARG A 90 28.07 16.86 4.85
C ARG A 90 29.27 17.58 5.46
N GLU A 91 29.93 16.97 6.44
CA GLU A 91 31.08 17.57 7.12
C GLU A 91 32.40 17.30 6.38
N ALA A 92 32.52 16.17 5.67
CA ALA A 92 33.70 15.82 4.88
C ALA A 92 33.94 16.72 3.63
N ILE A 93 32.94 17.54 3.24
CA ILE A 93 33.03 18.47 2.10
C ILE A 93 33.35 19.91 2.55
N SER A 94 33.39 20.20 3.86
CA SER A 94 33.70 21.54 4.37
C SER A 94 35.13 21.71 4.87
#